data_AF-A0A2D4VEH0-F1
#
_entry.id   AF-A0A2D4VEH0-F1
#
_cell.length_a   1.000
_cell.length_b   1.000
_cell.length_c   1.000
_cell.angle_alpha   90.00
_cell.angle_beta   90.00
_cell.angle_gamma   90.00
#
_symmetry.space_group_name_H-M   'P 1'
#
loop_
_entity.id
_entity.type
_entity.pdbx_description
1 polymer ?
#
loop_
_entity_poly.entity_id
_entity_poly.type
_entity_poly.pdbx_seq_one_letter_code
_entity_poly.pdbx_strand_id
1 'polypeptide(L)'
;MTDIQDFSILAPVPLEHLQSGAEISGNTGFVAFGSRKWELFRKVDELRAGQRVPVLIYPSHEDVPAKDSFIVSWVGWYVGCEESGNGKHSKGMMHRPPTTEQYSSDNQGHWAVFWHVSELCELAAAQRLPISAIQTVKGGWRKSSPPRGPELVATPSTLEWPL
;
A
#
# COMPACT_ATOMS: atom_id res chain seq x y z
N MET A 1 15.89 -10.49 18.58
CA MET A 1 14.89 -9.67 17.88
C MET A 1 15.63 -8.94 16.79
N THR A 2 15.31 -9.18 15.51
CA THR A 2 15.92 -8.41 14.42
C THR A 2 15.42 -6.97 14.53
N ASP A 3 16.34 -6.04 14.81
CA ASP A 3 16.11 -4.59 14.76
C ASP A 3 15.55 -4.23 13.39
N ILE A 4 14.22 -4.15 13.29
CA ILE A 4 13.56 -3.50 12.18
C ILE A 4 13.37 -2.05 12.65
N GLN A 5 14.47 -1.29 12.74
CA GLN A 5 14.38 0.11 13.16
C GLN A 5 13.84 1.03 12.06
N ASP A 6 13.82 0.60 10.79
CA ASP A 6 13.23 1.37 9.69
C ASP A 6 12.59 0.44 8.64
N PHE A 7 11.27 0.31 8.67
CA PHE A 7 10.52 -0.45 7.66
C PHE A 7 9.44 0.36 6.96
N SER A 8 9.09 -0.09 5.78
CA SER A 8 8.00 0.43 4.95
C SER A 8 7.13 -0.72 4.43
N ILE A 9 5.97 -0.37 3.87
CA ILE A 9 5.14 -1.28 3.09
C ILE A 9 5.39 -1.03 1.60
N LEU A 10 5.68 -2.06 0.83
CA LEU A 10 5.60 -2.02 -0.64
C LEU A 10 4.28 -2.65 -1.09
N ALA A 11 3.48 -1.93 -1.87
CA ALA A 11 2.21 -2.43 -2.36
C ALA A 11 1.98 -2.17 -3.86
N PRO A 12 1.39 -3.12 -4.61
CA PRO A 12 0.70 -2.84 -5.86
C PRO A 12 -0.66 -2.21 -5.62
N VAL A 13 -0.99 -1.16 -6.37
CA VAL A 13 -2.36 -0.60 -6.45
C VAL A 13 -2.63 -0.17 -7.90
N PRO A 14 -3.82 -0.43 -8.47
CA PRO A 14 -4.19 0.08 -9.79
C PRO A 14 -4.06 1.61 -9.89
N LEU A 15 -3.54 2.11 -11.02
CA LEU A 15 -3.26 3.54 -11.21
C LEU A 15 -4.50 4.42 -10.98
N GLU A 16 -5.64 3.99 -11.51
CA GLU A 16 -6.91 4.72 -11.37
C GLU A 16 -7.36 4.85 -9.90
N HIS A 17 -7.10 3.83 -9.08
CA HIS A 17 -7.42 3.83 -7.66
C HIS A 17 -6.47 4.76 -6.89
N LEU A 18 -5.22 4.92 -7.36
CA LEU A 18 -4.28 5.87 -6.77
C LEU A 18 -4.67 7.31 -7.09
N GLN A 19 -5.00 7.58 -8.35
CA GLN A 19 -5.40 8.91 -8.80
C GLN A 19 -6.66 9.39 -8.08
N SER A 20 -7.71 8.55 -8.06
CA SER A 20 -8.95 8.89 -7.35
C SER A 20 -8.82 8.78 -5.83
N GLY A 21 -7.95 7.90 -5.33
CA GLY A 21 -7.67 7.74 -3.91
C GLY A 21 -6.90 8.92 -3.30
N ALA A 22 -6.06 9.61 -4.08
CA ALA A 22 -5.34 10.79 -3.61
C ALA A 22 -6.30 11.92 -3.21
N GLU A 23 -7.36 12.12 -3.98
CA GLU A 23 -8.43 13.09 -3.67
C GLU A 23 -9.15 12.72 -2.37
N ILE A 24 -9.47 11.43 -2.17
CA ILE A 24 -10.10 10.93 -0.94
C ILE A 24 -9.17 11.15 0.26
N SER A 25 -7.88 10.83 0.12
CA SER A 25 -6.87 11.01 1.16
C SER A 25 -6.76 12.49 1.57
N GLY A 26 -6.70 13.40 0.60
CA GLY A 26 -6.65 14.85 0.86
C GLY A 26 -7.91 15.41 1.52
N ASN A 27 -9.09 14.92 1.16
CA ASN A 27 -10.37 15.44 1.66
C ASN A 27 -10.81 14.85 3.01
N THR A 28 -10.43 13.60 3.28
CA THR A 28 -10.95 12.83 4.44
C THR A 28 -9.87 12.40 5.42
N GLY A 29 -8.60 12.69 5.11
CA GLY A 29 -7.43 12.35 5.92
C GLY A 29 -6.78 11.02 5.54
N PHE A 30 -7.51 10.08 4.93
CA PHE A 30 -6.95 8.83 4.43
C PHE A 30 -7.81 8.19 3.33
N VAL A 31 -7.19 7.33 2.52
CA VAL A 31 -7.86 6.42 1.60
C VAL A 31 -7.68 4.97 2.06
N ALA A 32 -8.69 4.14 1.85
CA ALA A 32 -8.76 2.75 2.23
C ALA A 32 -8.64 1.84 1.00
N PHE A 33 -7.62 0.99 0.99
CA PHE A 33 -7.41 -0.02 -0.05
C PHE A 33 -7.70 -1.42 0.49
N GLY A 34 -8.30 -2.28 -0.34
CA GLY A 34 -8.57 -3.67 0.04
C GLY A 34 -7.32 -4.55 -0.03
N SER A 35 -7.20 -5.52 0.87
CA SER A 35 -6.20 -6.59 0.77
C SER A 35 -6.70 -7.90 1.38
N ARG A 36 -6.09 -9.01 0.95
CA ARG A 36 -6.28 -10.34 1.54
C ARG A 36 -5.22 -10.68 2.61
N LYS A 37 -4.15 -9.88 2.72
CA LYS A 37 -3.00 -10.14 3.60
C LYS A 37 -3.22 -9.57 5.02
N TRP A 38 -4.29 -9.96 5.70
CA TRP A 38 -4.62 -9.42 7.03
C TRP A 38 -3.51 -9.68 8.07
N GLU A 39 -2.79 -10.81 7.98
CA GLU A 39 -1.69 -11.14 8.89
C GLU A 39 -0.52 -10.16 8.78
N LEU A 40 -0.27 -9.64 7.57
CA LEU A 40 0.76 -8.63 7.36
C LEU A 40 0.42 -7.34 8.08
N PHE A 41 -0.82 -6.87 7.95
CA PHE A 41 -1.24 -5.61 8.58
C PHE A 41 -1.30 -5.72 10.09
N ARG A 42 -1.73 -6.87 10.63
CA ARG A 42 -1.62 -7.15 12.07
C ARG A 42 -0.17 -7.06 12.55
N LYS A 43 0.77 -7.67 11.84
CA LYS A 43 2.20 -7.58 12.16
C LYS A 43 2.72 -6.14 12.05
N VAL A 44 2.31 -5.39 11.04
CA VAL A 44 2.67 -3.96 10.89
C VAL A 44 2.15 -3.15 12.06
N ASP A 45 0.88 -3.35 12.46
CA ASP A 45 0.27 -2.64 13.60
C ASP A 45 0.99 -2.94 14.92
N GLU A 46 1.40 -4.19 15.14
CA GLU A 46 2.23 -4.58 16.29
C GLU A 46 3.60 -3.87 16.27
N LEU A 47 4.26 -3.84 15.10
CA LEU A 47 5.59 -3.24 14.96
C LEU A 47 5.59 -1.72 15.06
N ARG A 48 4.59 -1.05 14.49
CA ARG A 48 4.53 0.42 14.45
C ARG A 48 4.12 1.04 15.79
N ALA A 49 3.54 0.26 16.70
CA ALA A 49 3.10 0.74 18.03
C ALA A 49 2.32 2.07 17.98
N GLY A 50 1.40 2.19 17.02
CA GLY A 50 0.58 3.39 16.80
C GLY A 50 1.21 4.50 15.94
N GLN A 51 2.50 4.41 15.59
CA GLN A 51 3.17 5.36 14.68
C GLN A 51 2.72 5.16 13.22
N ARG A 52 2.92 6.19 12.39
CA ARG A 52 2.73 6.07 10.93
C ARG A 52 3.90 5.30 10.30
N VAL A 53 3.63 4.51 9.28
CA VAL A 53 4.64 3.70 8.56
C VAL A 53 4.70 4.15 7.10
N PRO A 54 5.89 4.40 6.53
CA PRO A 54 5.98 4.79 5.13
C PRO A 54 5.45 3.69 4.19
N VAL A 55 4.77 4.12 3.13
CA VAL A 55 4.23 3.25 2.09
C VAL A 55 4.84 3.63 0.74
N LEU A 56 5.33 2.63 0.04
CA LEU A 56 5.81 2.66 -1.33
C LEU A 56 4.78 1.97 -2.21
N ILE A 57 4.32 2.65 -3.26
CA ILE A 57 3.32 2.10 -4.16
C ILE A 57 3.83 2.16 -5.60
N TYR A 58 3.71 1.04 -6.30
CA TYR A 58 3.89 0.99 -7.75
C TYR A 58 2.52 0.74 -8.41
N PRO A 59 2.20 1.45 -9.50
CA PRO A 59 0.97 1.21 -10.25
C PRO A 59 0.95 -0.20 -10.82
N SER A 60 -0.05 -1.00 -10.45
CA SER A 60 -0.27 -2.34 -10.99
C SER A 60 -1.32 -2.34 -12.09
N HIS A 61 -1.31 -3.39 -12.91
CA HIS A 61 -2.34 -3.68 -13.89
C HIS A 61 -2.84 -5.10 -13.65
N GLU A 62 -4.14 -5.33 -13.85
CA GLU A 62 -4.69 -6.69 -13.84
C GLU A 62 -3.96 -7.55 -14.88
N ASP A 63 -3.74 -8.82 -14.53
CA ASP A 63 -3.10 -9.84 -15.36
C ASP A 63 -1.63 -9.60 -15.79
N VAL A 64 -1.00 -8.51 -15.38
CA VAL A 64 0.43 -8.29 -15.62
C VAL A 64 1.24 -8.77 -14.41
N PRO A 65 2.09 -9.81 -14.56
CA PRO A 65 2.98 -10.21 -13.48
C PRO A 65 3.88 -9.05 -13.05
N ALA A 66 3.98 -8.82 -11.73
CA ALA A 66 4.88 -7.82 -11.19
C ALA A 66 6.33 -8.12 -11.62
N LYS A 67 7.06 -7.08 -12.04
CA LYS A 67 8.47 -7.13 -12.45
C LYS A 67 9.29 -6.23 -11.55
N ASP A 68 10.54 -6.60 -11.32
CA ASP A 68 11.49 -5.80 -10.53
C ASP A 68 11.82 -4.44 -11.20
N SER A 69 11.60 -4.33 -12.52
CA SER A 69 11.68 -3.10 -13.28
C SER A 69 10.46 -2.17 -13.12
N PHE A 70 9.40 -2.60 -12.42
CA PHE A 70 8.27 -1.71 -12.16
C PHE A 70 8.70 -0.57 -11.24
N ILE A 71 8.12 0.59 -11.47
CA ILE A 71 8.55 1.83 -10.83
C ILE A 71 7.61 2.14 -9.67
N VAL A 72 8.19 2.31 -8.48
CA VAL A 72 7.51 2.97 -7.38
C VAL A 72 7.43 4.45 -7.72
N SER A 73 6.21 4.93 -7.87
CA SER A 73 5.92 6.30 -8.27
C SER A 73 4.91 6.98 -7.35
N TRP A 74 4.47 6.31 -6.30
CA TRP A 74 3.52 6.82 -5.32
C TRP A 74 3.99 6.49 -3.91
N VAL A 75 3.71 7.40 -2.99
CA VAL A 75 4.02 7.25 -1.56
C VAL A 75 2.87 7.72 -0.69
N GLY A 76 2.90 7.35 0.57
CA GLY A 76 2.01 7.86 1.60
C GLY A 76 2.38 7.26 2.95
N TRP A 77 1.48 7.41 3.91
CA TRP A 77 1.66 6.92 5.26
C TRP A 77 0.57 5.93 5.62
N TYR A 78 0.96 4.71 5.98
CA TYR A 78 0.07 3.76 6.60
C TYR A 78 -0.24 4.21 8.03
N VAL A 79 -1.52 4.41 8.31
CA VAL A 79 -2.00 4.91 9.61
C VAL A 79 -2.81 3.89 10.41
N GLY A 80 -3.14 2.76 9.79
CA GLY A 80 -3.87 1.67 10.42
C GLY A 80 -4.67 0.86 9.41
N CYS A 81 -5.42 -0.10 9.91
CA CYS A 81 -6.31 -0.90 9.10
C CYS A 81 -7.58 -1.25 9.88
N GLU A 82 -8.59 -1.69 9.16
CA GLU A 82 -9.75 -2.35 9.74
C GLU A 82 -9.96 -3.72 9.11
N GLU A 83 -10.24 -4.72 9.95
CA GLU A 83 -10.72 -6.01 9.49
C GLU A 83 -12.10 -5.84 8.85
N SER A 84 -12.31 -6.60 7.79
CA SER A 84 -13.44 -6.42 6.92
C SER A 84 -14.59 -7.36 7.29
N GLY A 85 -15.74 -6.80 7.66
CA GLY A 85 -16.97 -7.55 7.86
C GLY A 85 -17.65 -7.85 6.52
N ASN A 86 -17.68 -9.11 6.09
CA ASN A 86 -18.23 -9.54 4.79
C ASN A 86 -17.55 -8.87 3.58
N GLY A 87 -16.26 -8.56 3.68
CA GLY A 87 -15.50 -8.01 2.56
C GLY A 87 -15.79 -6.55 2.23
N LYS A 88 -16.35 -5.78 3.18
CA LYS A 88 -16.71 -4.37 3.04
C LYS A 88 -16.07 -3.52 4.12
N HIS A 89 -15.72 -2.29 3.76
CA HIS A 89 -15.27 -1.27 4.69
C HIS A 89 -16.45 -0.82 5.57
N SER A 90 -16.22 -0.59 6.86
CA SER A 90 -17.24 -0.24 7.86
C SER A 90 -17.98 1.06 7.53
N LYS A 91 -17.29 1.99 6.86
CA LYS A 91 -17.81 3.26 6.34
C LYS A 91 -18.25 3.21 4.87
N GLY A 92 -18.39 2.03 4.29
CA GLY A 92 -18.74 1.87 2.88
C GLY A 92 -17.71 2.53 1.95
N MET A 93 -18.18 3.37 1.03
CA MET A 93 -17.34 3.99 0.00
C MET A 93 -16.72 5.33 0.42
N MET A 94 -17.04 5.84 1.61
CA MET A 94 -16.58 7.16 2.10
C MET A 94 -15.07 7.36 2.03
N HIS A 95 -14.30 6.31 2.32
CA HIS A 95 -12.83 6.35 2.30
C HIS A 95 -12.23 5.50 1.18
N ARG A 96 -13.03 4.93 0.28
CA ARG A 96 -12.53 4.06 -0.78
C ARG A 96 -12.39 4.85 -2.08
N PRO A 97 -11.44 4.50 -2.97
CA PRO A 97 -11.37 5.10 -4.28
C PRO A 97 -12.70 4.89 -5.01
N PRO A 98 -13.37 5.95 -5.53
CA PRO A 98 -14.67 5.82 -6.18
C PRO A 98 -14.64 4.93 -7.42
N THR A 99 -13.48 4.80 -8.07
CA THR A 99 -13.30 3.88 -9.21
C THR A 99 -13.53 2.41 -8.84
N THR A 100 -13.35 2.04 -7.56
CA THR A 100 -13.66 0.66 -7.11
C THR A 100 -15.14 0.32 -7.20
N GLU A 101 -16.08 1.28 -7.27
CA GLU A 101 -17.51 0.99 -7.51
C GLU A 101 -17.77 0.44 -8.91
N GLN A 102 -16.90 0.76 -9.88
CA GLN A 102 -17.09 0.37 -11.27
C GLN A 102 -16.86 -1.13 -11.48
N TYR A 103 -16.06 -1.75 -10.60
CA TYR A 103 -15.69 -3.15 -10.67
C TYR A 103 -16.40 -3.94 -9.58
N SER A 104 -17.32 -4.82 -9.99
CA SER A 104 -18.02 -5.68 -9.05
C SER A 104 -17.06 -6.57 -8.25
N SER A 105 -15.95 -7.01 -8.84
CA SER A 105 -14.89 -7.80 -8.20
C SER A 105 -14.31 -7.12 -6.95
N ASP A 106 -14.12 -5.80 -6.99
CA ASP A 106 -13.62 -5.02 -5.85
C ASP A 106 -14.62 -4.86 -4.71
N ASN A 107 -15.88 -5.27 -4.93
CA ASN A 107 -16.97 -5.17 -3.95
C ASN A 107 -17.62 -6.52 -3.63
N GLN A 108 -17.13 -7.61 -4.22
CA GLN A 108 -17.68 -8.97 -4.10
C GLN A 108 -17.36 -9.67 -2.78
N GLY A 109 -16.78 -8.97 -1.82
CA GLY A 109 -16.63 -9.49 -0.47
C GLY A 109 -15.33 -10.25 -0.20
N HIS A 110 -14.33 -10.14 -1.08
CA HIS A 110 -13.08 -10.90 -0.98
C HIS A 110 -11.99 -10.26 -0.11
N TRP A 111 -12.21 -9.05 0.41
CA TRP A 111 -11.21 -8.34 1.20
C TRP A 111 -11.23 -8.78 2.65
N ALA A 112 -10.09 -9.20 3.17
CA ALA A 112 -9.94 -9.55 4.58
C ALA A 112 -9.70 -8.31 5.45
N VAL A 113 -9.08 -7.28 4.87
CA VAL A 113 -8.69 -6.05 5.56
C VAL A 113 -8.78 -4.87 4.60
N PHE A 114 -9.11 -3.69 5.13
CA PHE A 114 -8.91 -2.43 4.47
C PHE A 114 -7.82 -1.65 5.18
N TRP A 115 -6.75 -1.32 4.46
CA TRP A 115 -5.60 -0.60 5.00
C TRP A 115 -5.66 0.86 4.60
N HIS A 116 -5.31 1.74 5.54
CA HIS A 116 -5.52 3.18 5.44
C HIS A 116 -4.22 3.89 5.13
N VAL A 117 -4.23 4.72 4.08
CA VAL A 117 -3.10 5.51 3.63
C VAL A 117 -3.45 7.00 3.67
N SER A 118 -2.76 7.76 4.52
CA SER A 118 -2.82 9.23 4.53
C SER A 118 -1.75 9.83 3.64
N GLU A 119 -1.96 11.09 3.24
CA GLU A 119 -1.01 11.88 2.44
C GLU A 119 -0.55 11.14 1.17
N LEU A 120 -1.48 10.42 0.53
CA LEU A 120 -1.18 9.69 -0.69
C LEU A 120 -0.83 10.68 -1.81
N CYS A 121 0.39 10.59 -2.34
CA CYS A 121 0.86 11.48 -3.39
C CYS A 121 1.77 10.77 -4.40
N GLU A 122 1.86 11.35 -5.59
CA GLU A 122 2.77 10.90 -6.64
C GLU A 122 4.18 11.45 -6.38
N LEU A 123 5.19 10.60 -6.52
CA LEU A 123 6.60 11.00 -6.46
C LEU A 123 6.98 11.83 -7.69
N ALA A 124 7.76 12.89 -7.43
CA ALA A 124 8.48 13.60 -8.48
C ALA A 124 9.36 12.63 -9.27
N ALA A 125 9.52 12.87 -10.58
CA ALA A 125 10.25 11.95 -11.47
C ALA A 125 11.67 11.62 -10.96
N ALA A 126 12.35 12.57 -10.32
CA ALA A 126 13.68 12.40 -9.75
C ALA A 126 13.75 11.45 -8.54
N GLN A 127 12.62 11.21 -7.87
CA GLN A 127 12.53 10.37 -6.67
C GLN A 127 11.97 8.98 -6.96
N ARG A 128 11.50 8.72 -8.18
CA ARG A 128 10.98 7.41 -8.57
C ARG A 128 12.12 6.40 -8.62
N LEU A 129 11.86 5.19 -8.13
CA LEU A 129 12.83 4.11 -8.16
C LEU A 129 12.19 2.79 -8.61
N PRO A 130 12.96 1.91 -9.27
CA PRO A 130 12.49 0.57 -9.58
C PRO A 130 12.37 -0.28 -8.30
N ILE A 131 11.48 -1.27 -8.30
CA ILE A 131 11.36 -2.24 -7.21
C ILE A 131 12.70 -2.96 -6.94
N SER A 132 13.52 -3.16 -7.98
CA SER A 132 14.86 -3.75 -7.86
C SER A 132 15.82 -2.97 -6.97
N ALA A 133 15.58 -1.68 -6.73
CA ALA A 133 16.36 -0.84 -5.82
C ALA A 133 15.88 -0.93 -4.36
N ILE A 134 14.75 -1.60 -4.09
CA ILE A 134 14.18 -1.74 -2.75
C ILE A 134 14.76 -2.96 -2.05
N GLN A 135 15.29 -2.75 -0.85
CA GLN A 135 15.80 -3.82 -0.02
C GLN A 135 14.67 -4.56 0.69
N THR A 136 14.59 -5.87 0.46
CA THR A 136 13.66 -6.77 1.17
C THR A 136 14.10 -7.03 2.61
N VAL A 137 13.15 -7.34 3.49
CA VAL A 137 13.45 -7.78 4.87
C VAL A 137 13.73 -9.28 4.92
N LYS A 138 14.27 -9.77 6.05
CA LYS A 138 14.46 -11.20 6.27
C LYS A 138 13.13 -11.94 6.16
N GLY A 139 13.05 -12.90 5.22
CA GLY A 139 11.83 -13.64 4.93
C GLY A 139 10.86 -12.97 3.96
N GLY A 140 11.23 -11.82 3.38
CA GLY A 140 10.49 -11.20 2.29
C GLY A 140 10.68 -11.92 0.94
N TRP A 141 10.34 -11.26 -0.16
CA TRP A 141 10.28 -11.93 -1.47
C TRP A 141 11.65 -12.32 -2.03
N ARG A 142 11.67 -13.35 -2.88
CA ARG A 142 12.87 -13.81 -3.58
C ARG A 142 13.25 -12.84 -4.70
N LYS A 143 14.55 -12.58 -4.87
CA LYS A 143 15.08 -11.80 -6.00
C LYS A 143 14.45 -12.30 -7.32
N SER A 144 13.90 -11.39 -8.14
CA SER A 144 13.10 -11.63 -9.38
C SER A 144 11.62 -12.04 -9.23
N SER A 145 11.06 -12.05 -8.02
CA SER A 145 9.63 -12.31 -7.81
C SER A 145 9.00 -11.26 -6.90
N PRO A 146 8.84 -10.01 -7.38
CA PRO A 146 8.25 -8.94 -6.57
C PRO A 146 6.83 -9.31 -6.11
N PRO A 147 6.40 -8.75 -4.97
CA PRO A 147 5.17 -9.19 -4.32
C PRO A 147 3.95 -8.80 -5.15
N ARG A 148 2.88 -9.61 -5.14
CA ARG A 148 1.60 -9.30 -5.82
C ARG A 148 0.56 -8.65 -4.90
N GLY A 149 0.99 -8.26 -3.72
CA GLY A 149 0.19 -7.59 -2.70
C GLY A 149 1.13 -6.90 -1.71
N PRO A 150 0.59 -6.23 -0.68
CA PRO A 150 1.40 -5.53 0.31
C PRO A 150 2.50 -6.42 0.91
N GLU A 151 3.69 -5.90 1.14
CA GLU A 151 4.83 -6.63 1.69
C GLU A 151 5.71 -5.70 2.54
N LEU A 152 6.37 -6.24 3.57
CA LEU A 152 7.32 -5.49 4.38
C LEU A 152 8.67 -5.35 3.66
N VAL A 153 9.23 -4.14 3.66
CA VAL A 153 10.53 -3.80 3.09
C VAL A 153 11.33 -2.91 4.04
N ALA A 154 12.63 -2.79 3.81
CA ALA A 154 13.42 -1.74 4.46
C ALA A 154 13.04 -0.37 3.86
N THR A 155 12.97 0.66 4.70
CA THR A 155 12.68 2.02 4.24
C THR A 155 13.83 2.54 3.36
N PRO A 156 13.57 2.96 2.11
CA PRO A 156 14.60 3.56 1.27
C PRO A 156 15.08 4.89 1.86
N SER A 157 16.38 5.03 2.08
CA SER A 157 16.99 6.26 2.61
C SER A 157 17.05 7.42 1.61
N THR A 158 16.75 7.15 0.33
CA THR A 158 16.85 8.11 -0.78
C THR A 158 15.55 8.85 -1.06
N LEU A 159 14.46 8.52 -0.37
CA LEU A 159 13.15 9.14 -0.56
C LEU A 159 12.92 10.25 0.44
N GLU A 160 12.35 11.36 -0.04
CA GLU A 160 11.72 12.34 0.82
C GLU A 160 10.26 11.96 1.00
N TRP A 161 9.80 12.06 2.24
CA TRP A 161 8.44 11.69 2.62
C TRP A 161 7.58 12.94 2.76
N PRO A 162 6.27 12.86 2.41
CA PRO A 162 5.36 13.96 2.71
C PRO A 162 5.33 14.21 4.22
N LEU A 163 5.30 15.50 4.60
CA LEU A 163 5.40 15.96 5.99
C LEU A 163 4.05 15.90 6.70
#